data_AF-A0A7C1IX18-F1
#
_entry.id   AF-A0A7C1IX18-F1
#
_cell.length_a   1.000
_cell.length_b   1.000
_cell.length_c   1.000
_cell.angle_alpha   90.00
_cell.angle_beta   90.00
_cell.angle_gamma   90.00
#
_symmetry.space_group_name_H-M   'P 1'
#
loop_
_entity.id
_entity.type
_entity.pdbx_description
1 polymer ?
#
loop_
_entity_poly.entity_id
_entity_poly.type
_entity_poly.pdbx_seq_one_letter_code
_entity_poly.pdbx_strand_id
1 'polypeptide(L)'
;MKPLQYRAEWYIPNQVIFMAVWGDSSKEAMRSYLTMLNTMITESFAQSAASGKEYGASHLVHVIADFTHIGKQVTVLDMAQVLKTFTPHPNIGWAITYGAMHPIRRMITDIGRQMMKLRQRSFDTFDQAIAFLHEIDETLEWSKTDEAALDRVRPTFEEIQA
;
A
#
# COMPACT_ATOMS: atom_id res chain seq x y z
N MET A 1 19.29 11.66 8.77
CA MET A 1 18.08 10.82 8.66
C MET A 1 17.40 11.24 7.38
N LYS A 2 17.17 10.30 6.47
CA LYS A 2 16.60 10.61 5.15
C LYS A 2 15.08 10.64 5.30
N PRO A 3 14.40 11.69 4.83
CA PRO A 3 12.95 11.71 4.91
C PRO A 3 12.38 10.49 4.17
N LEU A 4 11.29 9.93 4.68
CA LEU A 4 10.55 8.88 4.00
C LEU A 4 10.18 9.35 2.60
N GLN A 5 10.54 8.53 1.62
CA GLN A 5 10.13 8.68 0.25
C GLN A 5 9.25 7.50 -0.13
N TYR A 6 8.39 7.72 -1.11
CA TYR A 6 7.52 6.68 -1.63
C TYR A 6 7.18 6.96 -3.09
N ARG A 7 6.92 5.89 -3.83
CA ARG A 7 6.34 5.91 -5.17
C ARG A 7 5.24 4.88 -5.23
N ALA A 8 4.18 5.17 -5.95
CA ALA A 8 3.07 4.24 -6.14
C ALA A 8 2.61 4.29 -7.60
N GLU A 9 2.29 3.12 -8.14
CA GLU A 9 1.75 2.93 -9.48
C GLU A 9 0.69 1.83 -9.46
N TRP A 10 -0.10 1.77 -10.51
CA TRP A 10 -1.00 0.64 -10.72
C TRP A 10 -0.22 -0.59 -11.18
N TYR A 11 -0.25 -1.65 -10.39
CA TYR A 11 0.21 -2.97 -10.81
C TYR A 11 -0.86 -3.71 -11.61
N ILE A 12 -2.12 -3.58 -11.21
CA ILE A 12 -3.29 -3.91 -12.03
C ILE A 12 -4.17 -2.66 -12.08
N PRO A 13 -4.42 -2.07 -13.26
CA PRO A 13 -5.17 -0.82 -13.38
C PRO A 13 -6.50 -0.84 -12.61
N ASN A 14 -6.67 0.15 -11.72
CA ASN A 14 -7.85 0.34 -10.86
C ASN A 14 -8.15 -0.82 -9.89
N GLN A 15 -7.23 -1.76 -9.67
CA GLN A 15 -7.47 -2.95 -8.82
C GLN A 15 -6.36 -3.19 -7.81
N VAL A 16 -5.09 -3.08 -8.22
CA VAL A 16 -3.94 -3.31 -7.35
C VAL A 16 -2.96 -2.17 -7.51
N ILE A 17 -2.74 -1.43 -6.43
CA ILE A 17 -1.68 -0.43 -6.33
C ILE A 17 -0.43 -1.13 -5.80
N PHE A 18 0.69 -0.95 -6.47
CA PHE A 18 2.01 -1.28 -5.94
C PHE A 18 2.70 0.00 -5.48
N MET A 19 3.29 -0.03 -4.29
CA MET A 19 3.98 1.11 -3.71
C MET A 19 5.32 0.66 -3.12
N ALA A 20 6.38 1.40 -3.39
CA ALA A 20 7.65 1.26 -2.67
C ALA A 20 7.81 2.41 -1.68
N VAL A 21 8.29 2.07 -0.49
CA VAL A 21 8.52 3.00 0.61
C VAL A 21 9.95 2.81 1.13
N TRP A 22 10.73 3.89 1.16
CA TRP A 22 12.13 3.85 1.61
C TRP A 22 12.51 5.09 2.42
N GLY A 23 13.58 4.97 3.21
CA GLY A 23 14.03 6.04 4.13
C GLY A 23 13.39 5.99 5.52
N ASP A 24 13.50 7.08 6.28
CA ASP A 24 13.07 7.16 7.68
C ASP A 24 11.64 7.72 7.81
N SER A 25 10.75 6.93 8.41
CA SER A 25 9.33 7.26 8.56
C SER A 25 9.10 8.32 9.64
N SER A 26 8.21 9.27 9.33
CA SER A 26 7.66 10.26 10.27
C SER A 26 6.13 10.23 10.24
N LYS A 27 5.46 10.89 11.20
CA LYS A 27 3.99 11.01 11.23
C LYS A 27 3.46 11.72 9.99
N GLU A 28 4.15 12.77 9.59
CA GLU A 28 3.79 13.62 8.46
C GLU A 28 3.91 12.82 7.17
N ALA A 29 5.00 12.07 7.01
CA ALA A 29 5.16 11.20 5.85
C ALA A 29 4.14 10.06 5.83
N MET A 30 3.80 9.51 7.01
CA MET A 30 2.76 8.49 7.12
C MET A 30 1.39 9.02 6.65
N ARG A 31 1.01 10.21 7.11
CA ARG A 31 -0.21 10.89 6.64
C ARG A 31 -0.15 11.15 5.13
N SER A 32 0.99 11.62 4.64
CA SER A 32 1.18 11.96 3.23
C SER A 32 0.94 10.75 2.31
N TYR A 33 1.56 9.60 2.61
CA TYR A 33 1.36 8.41 1.77
C TYR A 33 -0.07 7.85 1.89
N LEU A 34 -0.67 7.88 3.09
CA LEU A 34 -2.05 7.41 3.29
C LEU A 34 -3.06 8.28 2.52
N THR A 35 -2.87 9.61 2.52
CA THR A 35 -3.68 10.54 1.71
C THR A 35 -3.51 10.25 0.23
N MET A 36 -2.27 10.04 -0.24
CA MET A 36 -2.00 9.70 -1.64
C MET A 36 -2.74 8.43 -2.07
N LEU A 37 -2.76 7.37 -1.25
CA LEU A 37 -3.52 6.15 -1.54
C LEU A 37 -5.02 6.42 -1.66
N ASN A 38 -5.61 7.18 -0.72
CA ASN A 38 -7.03 7.54 -0.80
C ASN A 38 -7.34 8.34 -2.07
N THR A 39 -6.45 9.25 -2.48
CA THR A 39 -6.58 10.02 -3.72
C THR A 39 -6.54 9.12 -4.95
N MET A 40 -5.54 8.24 -5.08
CA MET A 40 -5.45 7.30 -6.21
C MET A 40 -6.70 6.42 -6.33
N ILE A 41 -7.19 5.91 -5.21
CA ILE A 41 -8.42 5.10 -5.20
C ILE A 41 -9.60 5.97 -5.65
N THR A 42 -9.80 7.16 -5.07
CA THR A 42 -10.90 8.07 -5.45
C THR A 42 -10.89 8.39 -6.94
N GLU A 43 -9.73 8.72 -7.49
CA GLU A 43 -9.55 9.05 -8.91
C GLU A 43 -9.85 7.86 -9.83
N SER A 44 -9.46 6.64 -9.44
CA SER A 44 -9.75 5.43 -10.23
C SER A 44 -11.25 5.19 -10.42
N PHE A 45 -12.05 5.45 -9.38
CA PHE A 45 -13.51 5.33 -9.43
C PHE A 45 -14.12 6.46 -10.26
N ALA A 46 -13.63 7.70 -10.10
CA ALA A 46 -14.10 8.84 -10.88
C ALA A 46 -13.84 8.66 -12.40
N GLN A 47 -12.65 8.18 -12.78
CA GLN A 47 -12.31 7.91 -14.18
C GLN A 47 -13.16 6.79 -14.77
N SER A 48 -13.44 5.76 -13.98
CA SER A 48 -14.21 4.60 -14.47
C SER A 48 -15.68 4.95 -14.67
N ALA A 49 -16.27 5.74 -13.77
CA ALA A 49 -17.59 6.34 -13.95
C ALA A 49 -17.67 7.20 -15.22
N ALA A 50 -16.65 8.03 -15.49
CA ALA A 50 -16.60 8.86 -16.70
C ALA A 50 -16.50 8.03 -18.00
N SER A 51 -15.87 6.84 -17.94
CA SER A 51 -15.75 5.92 -19.08
C SER A 51 -16.97 5.02 -19.32
N GLY A 52 -18.03 5.15 -18.51
CA GLY A 52 -19.21 4.28 -18.55
C GLY A 52 -18.95 2.85 -18.06
N LYS A 53 -17.79 2.61 -17.43
CA LYS A 53 -17.52 1.35 -16.73
C LYS A 53 -18.12 1.43 -15.33
N GLU A 54 -19.20 0.69 -15.12
CA GLU A 54 -19.76 0.52 -13.78
C GLU A 54 -18.89 -0.49 -13.01
N TYR A 55 -18.09 0.00 -12.07
CA TYR A 55 -17.62 -0.85 -10.99
C TYR A 55 -18.78 -1.09 -10.05
N GLY A 56 -19.07 -2.36 -9.76
CA GLY A 56 -20.06 -2.69 -8.73
C GLY A 56 -19.66 -2.10 -7.38
N ALA A 57 -20.64 -1.92 -6.49
CA ALA A 57 -20.41 -1.45 -5.11
C ALA A 57 -19.41 -2.32 -4.31
N SER A 58 -19.11 -3.53 -4.81
CA SER A 58 -18.14 -4.47 -4.26
C SER A 58 -16.73 -4.34 -4.82
N HIS A 59 -16.46 -3.40 -5.75
CA HIS A 59 -15.11 -3.22 -6.29
C HIS A 59 -14.18 -2.67 -5.22
N LEU A 60 -13.07 -3.37 -4.99
CA LEU A 60 -12.06 -3.03 -3.99
C LEU A 60 -10.71 -2.80 -4.66
N VAL A 61 -9.95 -1.86 -4.12
CA VAL A 61 -8.56 -1.61 -4.54
C VAL A 61 -7.61 -2.15 -3.48
N HIS A 62 -6.81 -3.14 -3.84
CA HIS A 62 -5.78 -3.71 -3.00
C HIS A 62 -4.50 -2.89 -3.11
N VAL A 63 -3.69 -2.91 -2.05
CA VAL A 63 -2.41 -2.21 -2.01
C VAL A 63 -1.34 -3.21 -1.61
N ILE A 64 -0.27 -3.31 -2.40
CA ILE A 64 0.96 -4.01 -2.02
C ILE A 64 2.04 -2.97 -1.78
N ALA A 65 2.59 -2.95 -0.58
CA ALA A 65 3.63 -2.01 -0.19
C ALA A 65 4.95 -2.73 0.10
N ASP A 66 5.97 -2.37 -0.67
CA ASP A 66 7.36 -2.77 -0.49
C ASP A 66 8.02 -1.89 0.57
N PHE A 67 8.53 -2.53 1.63
CA PHE A 67 9.24 -1.88 2.72
C PHE A 67 10.64 -2.45 2.94
N THR A 68 11.20 -3.14 1.94
CA THR A 68 12.57 -3.68 1.97
C THR A 68 13.63 -2.64 2.35
N HIS A 69 13.40 -1.37 2.01
CA HIS A 69 14.36 -0.28 2.20
C HIS A 69 13.91 0.78 3.22
N ILE A 70 13.01 0.42 4.14
CA ILE A 70 12.64 1.33 5.24
C ILE A 70 13.74 1.35 6.29
N GLY A 71 14.15 2.56 6.69
CA GLY A 71 15.08 2.78 7.78
C GLY A 71 14.36 2.82 9.12
N LYS A 72 14.45 3.95 9.82
CA LYS A 72 13.76 4.17 11.09
C LYS A 72 12.24 4.19 10.88
N GLN A 73 11.52 3.42 11.69
CA GLN A 73 10.06 3.45 11.72
C GLN A 73 9.54 4.45 12.76
N VAL A 74 8.34 4.97 12.53
CA VAL A 74 7.61 5.75 13.54
C VAL A 74 7.36 4.89 14.78
N THR A 75 7.23 5.54 15.94
CA THR A 75 6.84 4.83 17.15
C THR A 75 5.40 4.31 17.02
N VAL A 76 5.06 3.29 17.79
CA VAL A 76 3.68 2.77 17.86
C VAL A 76 2.68 3.87 18.24
N LEU A 77 3.07 4.75 19.17
CA LEU A 77 2.25 5.88 19.61
C LEU A 77 1.99 6.86 18.46
N ASP A 78 3.04 7.23 17.74
CA ASP A 78 2.95 8.13 16.60
C ASP A 78 2.06 7.55 15.50
N MET A 79 2.21 6.25 15.22
CA MET A 79 1.37 5.54 14.29
C MET A 79 -0.10 5.57 14.73
N ALA A 80 -0.39 5.21 15.99
CA ALA A 80 -1.76 5.24 16.51
C ALA A 80 -2.39 6.63 16.45
N GLN A 81 -1.61 7.70 16.69
CA GLN A 81 -2.06 9.09 16.54
C GLN A 81 -2.48 9.41 15.10
N VAL A 82 -1.70 8.96 14.11
CA VAL A 82 -2.04 9.13 12.68
C VAL A 82 -3.29 8.34 12.34
N LEU A 83 -3.35 7.06 12.71
CA LEU A 83 -4.47 6.16 12.38
C LEU A 83 -5.79 6.60 13.03
N LYS A 84 -5.76 7.18 14.22
CA LYS A 84 -6.96 7.71 14.90
C LYS A 84 -7.63 8.85 14.12
N THR A 85 -6.83 9.65 13.41
CA THR A 85 -7.31 10.81 12.62
C THR A 85 -7.56 10.48 11.17
N PHE A 86 -7.14 9.31 10.70
CA PHE A 86 -7.22 8.92 9.30
C PHE A 86 -8.42 8.01 9.06
N THR A 87 -9.25 8.36 8.08
CA THR A 87 -10.36 7.51 7.63
C THR A 87 -9.93 6.78 6.35
N PRO A 88 -9.84 5.45 6.36
CA PRO A 88 -9.54 4.69 5.15
C PRO A 88 -10.62 4.89 4.09
N HIS A 89 -10.23 4.83 2.82
CA HIS A 89 -11.18 4.85 1.71
C HIS A 89 -12.17 3.67 1.81
N PRO A 90 -13.49 3.86 1.59
CA PRO A 90 -14.48 2.78 1.72
C PRO A 90 -14.23 1.60 0.76
N ASN A 91 -13.63 1.86 -0.39
CA ASN A 91 -13.26 0.84 -1.39
C ASN A 91 -11.83 0.30 -1.24
N ILE A 92 -11.17 0.49 -0.10
CA ILE A 92 -9.88 -0.16 0.14
C ILE A 92 -10.09 -1.66 0.40
N GLY A 93 -9.37 -2.49 -0.34
CA GLY A 93 -9.34 -3.94 -0.21
C GLY A 93 -8.32 -4.39 0.82
N TRP A 94 -7.47 -5.35 0.42
CA TRP A 94 -6.35 -5.80 1.24
C TRP A 94 -5.19 -4.82 1.16
N ALA A 95 -4.67 -4.38 2.31
CA ALA A 95 -3.41 -3.67 2.41
C ALA A 95 -2.31 -4.66 2.85
N ILE A 96 -1.44 -5.01 1.92
CA ILE A 96 -0.41 -6.01 2.06
C ILE A 96 0.96 -5.33 2.13
N THR A 97 1.83 -5.80 3.02
CA THR A 97 3.21 -5.30 3.11
C THR A 97 4.22 -6.43 3.00
N TYR A 98 5.41 -6.17 2.44
CA TYR A 98 6.50 -7.14 2.44
C TYR A 98 7.89 -6.50 2.65
N GLY A 99 8.91 -7.33 2.89
CA GLY A 99 10.31 -6.91 2.90
C GLY A 99 10.90 -6.43 4.23
N ALA A 100 10.12 -6.35 5.31
CA ALA A 100 10.59 -5.82 6.58
C ALA A 100 10.44 -6.84 7.72
N MET A 101 11.50 -7.63 7.93
CA MET A 101 11.67 -8.69 8.96
C MET A 101 11.86 -8.17 10.39
N HIS A 102 11.26 -7.04 10.78
CA HIS A 102 11.40 -6.54 12.16
C HIS A 102 10.20 -6.97 13.04
N PRO A 103 10.41 -7.59 14.22
CA PRO A 103 9.34 -8.03 15.14
C PRO A 103 8.32 -6.95 15.51
N ILE A 104 8.75 -5.69 15.51
CA ILE A 104 7.92 -4.50 15.77
C ILE A 104 6.77 -4.37 14.75
N ARG A 105 6.93 -4.92 13.53
CA ARG A 105 5.88 -4.83 12.51
C ARG A 105 4.67 -5.71 12.74
N ARG A 106 4.84 -6.90 13.32
CA ARG A 106 3.69 -7.76 13.63
C ARG A 106 2.72 -7.03 14.57
N MET A 107 3.28 -6.35 15.57
CA MET A 107 2.56 -5.48 16.48
C MET A 107 1.91 -4.29 15.75
N ILE A 108 2.59 -3.67 14.79
CA ILE A 108 2.03 -2.58 13.97
C ILE A 108 0.83 -3.06 13.15
N THR A 109 0.94 -4.22 12.47
CA THR A 109 -0.14 -4.81 11.69
C THR A 109 -1.35 -5.13 12.57
N ASP A 110 -1.13 -5.66 13.78
CA ASP A 110 -2.21 -5.95 14.71
C ASP A 110 -2.95 -4.68 15.18
N ILE A 111 -2.21 -3.59 15.43
CA ILE A 111 -2.79 -2.30 15.81
C ILE A 111 -3.57 -1.68 14.65
N GLY A 112 -3.02 -1.69 13.43
CA GLY A 112 -3.70 -1.20 12.24
C GLY A 112 -5.02 -1.92 11.99
N ARG A 113 -5.03 -3.25 12.11
CA ARG A 113 -6.23 -4.07 12.00
C ARG A 113 -7.28 -3.71 13.04
N GLN A 114 -6.89 -3.51 14.30
CA GLN A 114 -7.82 -3.20 15.38
C GLN A 114 -8.39 -1.78 15.27
N MET A 115 -7.56 -0.80 14.93
CA MET A 115 -7.97 0.61 14.92
C MET A 115 -8.75 1.00 13.67
N MET A 116 -8.34 0.51 12.49
CA MET A 116 -8.95 0.91 11.22
C MET A 116 -9.93 -0.12 10.65
N LYS A 117 -10.03 -1.31 11.26
CA LYS A 117 -10.78 -2.46 10.71
C LYS A 117 -10.34 -2.84 9.29
N LEU A 118 -9.10 -2.52 8.92
CA LEU A 118 -8.55 -2.84 7.61
C LEU A 118 -8.20 -4.32 7.50
N ARG A 119 -8.40 -4.87 6.30
CA ARG A 119 -7.88 -6.18 5.92
C ARG A 119 -6.39 -6.02 5.65
N GLN A 120 -5.55 -6.40 6.61
CA GLN A 120 -4.09 -6.25 6.50
C GLN A 120 -3.38 -7.58 6.60
N ARG A 121 -2.31 -7.75 5.83
CA ARG A 121 -1.43 -8.92 5.90
C ARG A 121 0.01 -8.53 5.58
N SER A 122 0.96 -9.27 6.13
CA SER A 122 2.38 -9.04 5.90
C SER A 122 3.03 -10.34 5.45
N PHE A 123 3.96 -10.22 4.51
CA PHE A 123 4.73 -11.33 3.94
C PHE A 123 6.21 -11.00 3.92
N ASP A 124 7.02 -12.00 3.62
CA ASP A 124 8.48 -11.84 3.58
C ASP A 124 8.91 -11.36 2.20
N THR A 125 8.21 -11.84 1.16
CA THR A 125 8.53 -11.61 -0.25
C THR A 125 7.33 -11.07 -1.02
N PHE A 126 7.61 -10.42 -2.16
CA PHE A 126 6.59 -9.98 -3.09
C PHE A 126 5.78 -11.16 -3.65
N ASP A 127 6.44 -12.26 -4.00
CA ASP A 127 5.80 -13.45 -4.57
C ASP A 127 4.75 -14.05 -3.62
N GLN A 128 5.04 -14.08 -2.32
CA GLN A 128 4.06 -14.50 -1.31
C GLN A 128 2.86 -13.55 -1.22
N ALA A 129 3.09 -12.24 -1.33
CA ALA A 129 2.03 -11.24 -1.33
C ALA A 129 1.11 -11.40 -2.55
N ILE A 130 1.68 -11.64 -3.74
CA ILE A 130 0.94 -11.89 -4.97
C ILE A 130 0.18 -13.21 -4.92
N ALA A 131 0.83 -14.30 -4.48
CA ALA A 131 0.19 -15.59 -4.32
C ALA A 131 -1.04 -15.52 -3.39
N PHE A 132 -0.95 -14.73 -2.31
CA PHE A 132 -2.09 -14.50 -1.43
C PHE A 132 -3.22 -13.73 -2.12
N LEU A 133 -2.94 -12.70 -2.92
CA LEU A 133 -3.99 -12.01 -3.65
C LEU A 133 -4.67 -12.91 -4.68
N HIS A 134 -3.90 -13.76 -5.37
CA HIS A 134 -4.46 -14.77 -6.27
C HIS A 134 -5.43 -15.72 -5.56
N GLU A 135 -5.12 -16.11 -4.31
CA GLU A 135 -5.95 -17.01 -3.52
C GLU A 135 -7.23 -16.33 -2.99
N ILE A 136 -7.14 -15.07 -2.58
CA ILE A 136 -8.24 -14.40 -1.84
C ILE A 136 -9.20 -13.62 -2.73
N ASP A 137 -8.77 -13.25 -3.94
CA ASP A 137 -9.57 -12.45 -4.86
C ASP A 137 -9.41 -12.91 -6.31
N GLU A 138 -10.28 -13.83 -6.71
CA GLU A 138 -10.37 -14.36 -8.07
C GLU A 138 -10.92 -13.34 -9.08
N THR A 139 -11.43 -12.19 -8.62
CA THR A 139 -12.00 -11.15 -9.50
C THR A 139 -10.93 -10.25 -10.12
N LEU A 140 -9.69 -10.35 -9.65
CA LEU A 140 -8.57 -9.57 -10.16
C LEU A 140 -8.21 -9.96 -11.59
N GLU A 141 -8.05 -8.95 -12.46
CA GLU A 141 -7.71 -9.14 -13.87
C GLU A 141 -6.20 -9.33 -14.06
N TRP A 142 -5.69 -10.48 -13.62
CA TRP A 142 -4.25 -10.82 -13.66
C TRP A 142 -3.61 -10.77 -15.05
N SER A 143 -4.38 -10.84 -16.13
CA SER A 143 -3.89 -10.64 -17.49
C SER A 143 -3.51 -9.18 -17.82
N LYS A 144 -3.88 -8.23 -16.95
CA LYS A 144 -3.59 -6.79 -17.07
C LYS A 144 -2.47 -6.34 -16.13
N THR A 145 -1.67 -7.26 -15.59
CA THR A 145 -0.52 -6.90 -14.76
C THR A 145 0.49 -6.07 -15.56
N ASP A 146 1.01 -5.02 -14.92
CA ASP A 146 2.12 -4.23 -15.44
C ASP A 146 3.37 -4.50 -14.58
N GLU A 147 4.12 -5.53 -14.95
CA GLU A 147 5.38 -5.88 -14.27
C GLU A 147 6.40 -4.74 -14.31
N ALA A 148 6.39 -3.94 -15.39
CA ALA A 148 7.28 -2.79 -15.50
C ALA A 148 6.93 -1.67 -14.50
N ALA A 149 5.73 -1.68 -13.91
CA ALA A 149 5.39 -0.78 -12.80
C ALA A 149 6.28 -1.04 -11.58
N LEU A 150 6.70 -2.29 -11.35
CA LEU A 150 7.60 -2.62 -10.23
C LEU A 150 8.95 -1.91 -10.39
N ASP A 151 9.51 -1.92 -11.60
CA ASP A 151 10.80 -1.28 -11.89
C ASP A 151 10.73 0.24 -11.82
N ARG A 152 9.60 0.84 -12.22
CA ARG A 152 9.39 2.31 -12.14
C ARG A 152 9.21 2.79 -10.69
N VAL A 153 8.57 1.98 -9.86
CA VAL A 153 8.24 2.32 -8.47
C VAL A 153 9.41 2.08 -7.53
N ARG A 154 10.18 0.99 -7.73
CA ARG A 154 11.29 0.65 -6.84
C ARG A 154 12.38 1.73 -6.90
N PRO A 155 12.95 2.10 -5.74
CA PRO A 155 14.04 3.05 -5.72
C PRO A 155 15.29 2.44 -6.36
N THR A 156 16.01 3.28 -7.10
CA THR A 156 17.36 2.97 -7.55
C THR A 156 18.31 2.87 -6.34
N PHE A 157 19.45 2.23 -6.54
CA PHE A 157 20.46 2.12 -5.49
C PHE A 157 20.94 3.51 -5.04
N GLU A 158 21.09 4.43 -5.98
CA GLU A 158 21.48 5.82 -5.75
C GLU A 158 20.46 6.54 -4.87
N GLU A 159 19.15 6.36 -5.11
CA GLU A 159 18.09 6.97 -4.29
C GLU A 159 18.04 6.39 -2.86
N ILE A 160 18.43 5.13 -2.68
CA ILE A 160 18.55 4.54 -1.34
C ILE A 160 19.80 5.11 -0.63
N GLN A 161 20.87 5.43 -1.35
CA GLN A 161 22.16 5.92 -0.81
C GLN A 161 22.28 7.44 -0.69
N ALA A 162 21.49 8.23 -1.44
CA ALA A 162 21.35 9.68 -1.33
C ALA A 162 20.52 10.11 -0.12
#